data_AF-A0A0S8EZH3-F1
#
_entry.id   AF-A0A0S8EZH3-F1
#
_cell.length_a   1.000
_cell.length_b   1.000
_cell.length_c   1.000
_cell.angle_alpha   90.00
_cell.angle_beta   90.00
_cell.angle_gamma   90.00
#
_symmetry.space_group_name_H-M   'P 1'
#
loop_
_entity.id
_entity.type
_entity.pdbx_description
1 polymer ?
#
loop_
_entity_poly.entity_id
_entity_poly.type
_entity_poly.pdbx_seq_one_letter_code
_entity_poly.pdbx_strand_id
1 'polypeptide(L)' 'MSPSMLALVGFAAWFLLLAIWLLLFRTVLVLGRKFPANGFTPSGEEGSAFMQRLCRAHANCYENLPVFAA' A
#
# COMPACT_ATOMS: atom_id res chain seq x y z
N MET A 1 -8.79 -17.33 19.65
CA MET A 1 -7.59 -16.95 18.87
C MET A 1 -6.48 -16.57 19.84
N SER A 2 -5.23 -16.94 19.57
CA SER A 2 -4.12 -16.45 20.40
C SER A 2 -3.88 -14.95 20.14
N PRO A 3 -3.35 -14.21 21.13
CA PRO A 3 -2.98 -12.80 20.93
C PRO A 3 -2.01 -12.60 19.76
N SER A 4 -1.05 -13.51 19.58
CA SER A 4 -0.10 -13.50 18.46
C SER A 4 -0.77 -13.67 17.09
N MET A 5 -1.74 -14.59 16.99
CA MET A 5 -2.48 -14.81 15.75
C MET A 5 -3.36 -13.61 15.39
N LEU A 6 -4.00 -12.98 16.40
CA LEU A 6 -4.77 -11.77 16.19
C LEU A 6 -3.88 -10.62 15.69
N ALA A 7 -2.68 -10.48 16.24
CA ALA A 7 -1.71 -9.47 15.81
C ALA A 7 -1.27 -9.70 14.34
N LEU A 8 -1.01 -10.94 13.94
CA LEU A 8 -0.62 -11.30 12.56
C LEU A 8 -1.74 -10.99 11.56
N VAL A 9 -2.97 -11.36 11.89
CA VAL A 9 -4.13 -11.05 11.05
C VAL A 9 -4.35 -9.54 10.97
N GLY A 10 -4.20 -8.80 12.08
CA GLY A 10 -4.30 -7.35 12.09
C GLY A 10 -3.26 -6.67 11.21
N PHE A 11 -2.00 -7.13 11.27
CA PHE A 11 -0.92 -6.62 10.43
C PHE A 11 -1.15 -6.93 8.95
N ALA A 12 -1.56 -8.16 8.62
CA ALA A 12 -1.91 -8.55 7.25
C ALA A 12 -3.10 -7.74 6.71
N ALA A 13 -4.13 -7.52 7.53
CA ALA A 13 -5.27 -6.68 7.18
C ALA A 13 -4.84 -5.22 6.91
N TRP A 14 -3.92 -4.69 7.71
CA TRP A 14 -3.37 -3.36 7.51
C TRP A 14 -2.58 -3.24 6.19
N PHE A 15 -1.73 -4.23 5.88
CA PHE A 15 -1.03 -4.31 4.60
C PHE A 15 -2.00 -4.30 3.41
N LEU A 16 -3.05 -5.13 3.46
CA LEU A 16 -4.08 -5.20 2.41
C LEU A 16 -4.87 -3.89 2.29
N LEU A 17 -5.19 -3.24 3.41
CA LEU A 17 -5.88 -1.95 3.41
C LEU A 17 -5.06 -0.89 2.66
N LEU A 18 -3.75 -0.81 2.92
CA LEU A 18 -2.86 0.12 2.21
C LEU A 18 -2.76 -0.21 0.72
N ALA A 19 -2.71 -1.50 0.35
CA ALA A 19 -2.68 -1.95 -1.04
C ALA A 19 -3.96 -1.56 -1.79
N ILE A 20 -5.13 -1.75 -1.19
CA ILE A 20 -6.42 -1.34 -1.74
C ILE A 20 -6.46 0.18 -1.93
N TRP A 21 -5.99 0.94 -0.94
CA TRP A 21 -5.95 2.40 -1.03
C TRP A 21 -5.06 2.89 -2.17
N LEU A 22 -3.90 2.25 -2.36
CA LEU A 22 -2.99 2.57 -3.47
C LEU A 22 -3.64 2.27 -4.83
N LEU A 23 -4.31 1.11 -4.94
CA LEU A 23 -5.02 0.72 -6.16
C LEU A 23 -6.15 1.69 -6.50
N LEU A 24 -6.97 2.06 -5.52
CA LEU A 24 -8.06 3.03 -5.70
C LEU A 24 -7.54 4.39 -6.14
N PHE A 25 -6.49 4.89 -5.49
CA PHE A 25 -5.88 6.18 -5.83
C PHE A 25 -5.36 6.19 -7.28
N ARG A 26 -4.63 5.15 -7.69
CA ARG A 26 -4.14 5.02 -9.07
C ARG A 26 -5.29 4.90 -10.07
N THR A 27 -6.32 4.13 -9.74
CA THR A 27 -7.49 3.94 -10.59
C THR A 27 -8.23 5.27 -10.84
N VAL A 28 -8.43 6.08 -9.80
CA VAL A 28 -9.07 7.40 -9.93
C VAL A 28 -8.26 8.33 -10.84
N LEU A 29 -6.93 8.34 -10.72
CA LEU A 29 -6.07 9.17 -11.57
C LEU A 29 -6.12 8.73 -13.04
N VAL A 30 -6.10 7.43 -13.30
CA VAL A 30 -6.14 6.86 -14.65
C VAL A 30 -7.50 7.10 -15.30
N LEU A 31 -8.60 6.77 -14.61
CA LEU A 31 -9.95 6.98 -15.13
C LEU A 31 -10.28 8.46 -15.32
N GLY A 32 -9.76 9.32 -14.43
CA GLY A 32 -9.83 10.77 -14.56
C GLY A 32 -8.92 11.36 -15.64
N ARG A 33 -8.18 10.54 -16.39
CA ARG A 33 -7.17 10.94 -17.41
C ARG A 33 -6.13 11.91 -16.87
N LYS A 34 -5.90 11.92 -15.56
CA LYS A 34 -4.91 12.78 -14.90
C LYS A 34 -3.50 12.21 -14.99
N PHE A 35 -3.38 10.90 -15.16
CA PHE A 35 -2.09 10.22 -15.19
C PHE A 35 -2.14 8.91 -16.00
N PRO A 36 -1.11 8.57 -16.79
CA PRO A 36 -1.09 7.34 -17.58
C PRO A 36 -0.97 6.09 -16.70
N ALA A 37 -1.68 5.01 -17.06
CA ALA A 37 -1.69 3.75 -16.31
C ALA A 37 -0.30 3.12 -16.14
N ASN A 38 0.58 3.28 -17.13
CA ASN A 38 1.93 2.69 -17.13
C ASN A 38 3.00 3.65 -16.60
N GLY A 39 2.63 4.87 -16.18
CA GLY A 39 3.59 5.86 -15.71
C GLY A 39 3.93 5.75 -14.22
N PHE A 40 3.26 4.88 -13.46
CA PHE A 40 3.43 4.85 -12.01
C PHE A 40 4.75 4.21 -11.60
N THR A 41 5.59 4.98 -10.92
CA THR A 41 6.82 4.46 -10.29
C THR A 41 6.52 3.74 -8.96
N PRO A 42 7.38 2.81 -8.52
CA PRO A 42 7.24 2.15 -7.21
C PRO A 42 7.28 3.12 -6.03
N SER A 43 8.05 4.21 -6.12
CA SER A 43 8.19 5.23 -5.08
C SER A 43 6.97 6.15 -4.95
N GLY A 44 6.16 6.26 -5.99
CA GLY A 44 4.92 7.04 -5.98
C GLY A 44 5.11 8.55 -6.05
N GLU A 45 6.22 9.03 -6.62
CA GLU A 45 6.55 10.46 -6.69
C GLU A 45 5.70 11.24 -7.70
N GLU A 46 5.19 10.53 -8.70
CA GLU A 46 4.49 11.09 -9.86
C GLU A 46 3.10 11.69 -9.55
N GLY A 47 2.43 11.22 -8.49
CA GLY A 47 0.98 11.39 -8.33
C GLY A 47 0.53 12.34 -7.23
N SER A 48 1.36 12.58 -6.20
CA SER A 48 1.23 13.59 -5.14
C SER A 48 2.11 13.23 -3.94
N ALA A 49 2.34 14.19 -3.03
CA ALA A 49 2.94 13.92 -1.73
C ALA A 49 2.17 12.86 -0.91
N PHE A 50 0.85 12.78 -1.06
CA PHE A 50 0.05 11.74 -0.42
C PHE A 50 0.35 10.36 -1.01
N MET A 51 0.40 10.23 -2.34
CA MET A 51 0.73 8.97 -3.01
C MET A 51 2.11 8.45 -2.60
N GLN A 52 3.09 9.34 -2.52
CA GLN A 52 4.44 8.99 -2.06
C GLN A 52 4.44 8.44 -0.63
N ARG A 53 3.70 9.08 0.29
CA ARG A 53 3.56 8.60 1.69
C ARG A 53 2.85 7.24 1.75
N LEU A 54 1.83 7.04 0.93
CA LEU A 54 1.09 5.78 0.85
C LEU A 54 1.97 4.63 0.31
N CYS A 55 2.75 4.86 -0.74
CA CYS A 55 3.73 3.90 -1.24
C CYS A 55 4.76 3.51 -0.17
N ARG A 56 5.28 4.49 0.57
CA ARG A 56 6.25 4.24 1.66
C ARG A 56 5.64 3.44 2.82
N ALA A 57 4.41 3.75 3.21
CA ALA A 57 3.71 2.99 4.26
C ALA A 57 3.47 1.53 3.83
N HIS A 58 3.05 1.31 2.57
CA HIS A 58 2.86 -0.02 2.02
C HIS A 58 4.19 -0.80 1.93
N ALA A 59 5.26 -0.16 1.44
CA ALA A 59 6.60 -0.74 1.38
C ALA A 59 7.12 -1.14 2.76
N ASN A 60 6.92 -0.29 3.78
CA ASN A 60 7.28 -0.62 5.15
C ASN A 60 6.55 -1.88 5.65
N CYS A 61 5.27 -2.04 5.37
CA CYS A 61 4.53 -3.24 5.74
C CYS A 61 5.04 -4.48 5.00
N TYR A 62 5.31 -4.36 3.70
CA TYR A 62 5.85 -5.43 2.86
C TYR A 62 7.20 -5.94 3.38
N GLU A 63 8.11 -5.03 3.73
CA GLU A 63 9.45 -5.36 4.25
C GLU A 63 9.40 -6.02 5.64
N ASN A 64 8.44 -5.63 6.49
CA ASN A 64 8.34 -6.15 7.85
C ASN A 64 7.48 -7.42 7.99
N LEU A 65 6.65 -7.74 7.00
CA LEU A 65 5.74 -8.90 7.03
C LEU A 65 6.47 -10.23 7.33
N PRO A 66 7.62 -10.56 6.71
CA PRO A 66 8.31 -11.82 6.99
C PRO A 66 8.83 -11.90 8.42
N VAL A 67 9.33 -10.79 8.97
CA VAL A 67 9.83 -10.71 10.35
C VAL A 67 8.68 -10.82 11.34
N PHE A 68 7.53 -10.24 11.03
CA PHE A 68 6.34 -10.30 11.88
C PHE A 68 5.69 -11.69 11.90
N ALA A 69 5.88 -12.48 10.84
CA ALA A 69 5.32 -13.82 10.69
C ALA A 69 6.25 -14.96 11.14
N ALA A 70 7.51 -14.65 11.49
CA ALA A 70 8.51 -15.62 11.98
C ALA A 70 8.29 -16.01 13.44
#